data_AF-A0A841ZMV8-F1
#
_entry.id   AF-A0A841ZMV8-F1
#
_cell.length_a   1.000
_cell.length_b   1.000
_cell.length_c   1.000
_cell.angle_alpha   90.00
_cell.angle_beta   90.00
_cell.angle_gamma   90.00
#
_symmetry.space_group_name_H-M   'P 1'
#
loop_
_entity.id
_entity.type
_entity.pdbx_description
1 polymer ?
#
loop_
_entity_poly.entity_id
_entity_poly.type
_entity_poly.pdbx_seq_one_letter_code
_entity_poly.pdbx_strand_id
1 'polypeptide(L)'
;MKTEEELRTEYRRQRQELEEQAEAIHRFQKKGEEIAQQTYEAICYQVRQNEEYCTDILEMAQREIEQLETNYRADLQEKQREVRQKAEYAEEQFHKELRQIERNK
;
A
#
# COMPACT_ATOMS: atom_id res chain seq x y z
N MET A 1 -15.63 25.26 -21.76
CA MET A 1 -16.30 24.78 -20.53
C MET A 1 -16.38 23.27 -20.68
N LYS A 2 -15.86 22.48 -19.72
CA LYS A 2 -16.00 21.01 -19.80
C LYS A 2 -17.49 20.65 -19.76
N THR A 3 -17.91 19.69 -20.55
CA THR A 3 -19.28 19.15 -20.47
C THR A 3 -19.39 18.21 -19.26
N GLU A 4 -20.61 17.97 -18.81
CA GLU A 4 -20.88 17.00 -17.74
C GLU A 4 -20.38 15.59 -18.10
N GLU A 5 -20.48 15.21 -19.38
CA GLU A 5 -20.06 13.90 -19.88
C GLU A 5 -18.54 13.75 -19.92
N GLU A 6 -17.82 14.81 -20.32
CA GLU A 6 -16.36 14.88 -20.23
C GLU A 6 -15.88 14.76 -18.78
N LEU A 7 -16.53 15.50 -17.86
CA LEU A 7 -16.21 15.47 -16.43
C LEU A 7 -16.41 14.07 -15.82
N ARG A 8 -17.52 13.40 -16.13
CA ARG A 8 -17.80 12.03 -15.67
C ARG A 8 -16.78 11.03 -16.22
N THR A 9 -16.37 11.19 -17.47
CA THR A 9 -15.39 10.29 -18.11
C THR A 9 -14.01 10.42 -17.46
N GLU A 10 -13.57 11.66 -17.22
CA GLU A 10 -12.29 11.93 -16.55
C GLU A 10 -12.27 11.41 -15.12
N TYR A 11 -13.34 11.66 -14.35
CA TYR A 11 -13.46 11.12 -12.99
C TYR A 11 -13.42 9.59 -12.96
N ARG A 12 -14.15 8.92 -13.86
CA ARG A 12 -14.12 7.45 -13.94
C ARG A 12 -12.72 6.91 -14.24
N ARG A 13 -12.01 7.54 -15.17
CA ARG A 13 -10.63 7.15 -15.48
C ARG A 13 -9.72 7.34 -14.27
N GLN A 14 -9.75 8.50 -13.63
CA GLN A 14 -8.96 8.77 -12.43
C GLN A 14 -9.28 7.78 -11.30
N ARG A 15 -10.57 7.43 -11.14
CA ARG A 15 -11.00 6.45 -10.14
C ARG A 15 -10.43 5.06 -10.42
N GLN A 16 -10.49 4.62 -11.67
CA GLN A 16 -9.93 3.33 -12.09
C GLN A 16 -8.42 3.28 -11.86
N GLU A 17 -7.68 4.34 -12.22
CA GLU A 17 -6.23 4.40 -12.00
C GLU A 17 -5.87 4.31 -10.49
N LEU A 18 -6.68 4.91 -9.62
CA LEU A 18 -6.49 4.84 -8.16
C LEU A 18 -6.86 3.46 -7.59
N GLU A 19 -7.88 2.79 -8.15
CA GLU A 19 -8.25 1.43 -7.79
C GLU A 19 -7.15 0.43 -8.17
N GLU A 20 -6.57 0.56 -9.37
CA GLU A 20 -5.42 -0.25 -9.81
C GLU A 20 -4.20 -0.04 -8.90
N GLN A 21 -3.94 1.20 -8.45
CA GLN A 21 -2.89 1.49 -7.47
C GLN A 21 -3.17 0.84 -6.11
N ALA A 22 -4.41 0.89 -5.62
CA ALA A 22 -4.79 0.23 -4.37
C ALA A 22 -4.61 -1.30 -4.44
N GLU A 23 -5.01 -1.92 -5.56
CA GLU A 23 -4.80 -3.34 -5.80
C GLU A 23 -3.31 -3.72 -5.90
N ALA A 24 -2.50 -2.87 -6.53
CA ALA A 24 -1.06 -3.08 -6.59
C ALA A 24 -0.43 -3.05 -5.20
N ILE A 25 -0.83 -2.08 -4.36
CA ILE A 25 -0.40 -1.99 -2.96
C ILE A 25 -0.81 -3.24 -2.17
N HIS A 26 -2.05 -3.72 -2.33
CA HIS A 26 -2.52 -4.93 -1.67
C HIS A 26 -1.71 -6.16 -2.10
N ARG A 27 -1.45 -6.33 -3.40
CA ARG A 27 -0.64 -7.45 -3.90
C ARG A 27 0.79 -7.38 -3.38
N PHE A 28 1.37 -6.18 -3.32
CA PHE A 28 2.69 -5.97 -2.77
C PHE A 28 2.76 -6.29 -1.27
N GLN A 29 1.75 -5.89 -0.50
CA GLN A 29 1.61 -6.24 0.92
C GLN A 29 1.65 -7.76 1.12
N LYS A 30 0.77 -8.48 0.42
CA LYS A 30 0.69 -9.94 0.51
C LYS A 30 2.03 -10.62 0.21
N LYS A 31 2.71 -10.16 -0.84
CA LYS A 31 4.04 -10.68 -1.19
C LYS A 31 5.10 -10.38 -0.11
N GLY A 32 5.04 -9.21 0.50
CA GLY A 32 5.91 -8.85 1.62
C GLY A 32 5.71 -9.77 2.83
N GLU A 33 4.46 -10.05 3.19
CA GLU A 33 4.10 -10.99 4.26
C GLU A 33 4.59 -12.41 3.98
N GLU A 34 4.45 -12.88 2.73
CA GLU A 34 4.97 -14.19 2.30
C GLU A 34 6.50 -14.27 2.44
N ILE A 35 7.23 -13.23 2.01
CA ILE A 35 8.70 -13.18 2.10
C ILE A 35 9.15 -13.14 3.57
N ALA A 36 8.49 -12.35 4.41
CA ALA A 36 8.82 -12.27 5.83
C ALA A 36 8.65 -13.63 6.50
N GLN A 37 7.51 -14.30 6.26
CA GLN A 37 7.24 -15.63 6.79
C GLN A 37 8.29 -16.65 6.35
N GLN A 38 8.63 -16.69 5.05
CA GLN A 38 9.67 -17.58 4.52
C GLN A 38 11.04 -17.31 5.16
N THR A 39 11.35 -16.05 5.43
CA THR A 39 12.63 -15.64 6.03
C THR A 39 12.71 -16.10 7.48
N TYR A 40 11.65 -15.90 8.27
CA TYR A 40 11.57 -16.41 9.64
C TYR A 40 11.71 -17.93 9.69
N GLU A 41 11.00 -18.65 8.82
CA GLU A 41 11.09 -20.11 8.74
C GLU A 41 12.50 -20.60 8.38
N ALA A 42 13.16 -19.93 7.43
CA ALA A 42 14.53 -20.25 7.03
C ALA A 42 15.52 -20.05 8.19
N ILE A 43 15.38 -18.97 8.96
CA ILE A 43 16.20 -18.74 10.15
C ILE A 43 15.96 -19.83 11.18
N CYS A 44 14.70 -20.11 11.54
CA CYS A 44 14.37 -21.18 12.49
C CYS A 44 14.92 -22.54 12.07
N TYR A 45 14.89 -22.85 10.77
CA TYR A 45 15.45 -24.08 10.24
C TYR A 45 16.98 -24.13 10.39
N GLN A 46 17.69 -23.07 9.99
CA GLN A 46 19.15 -22.97 10.13
C GLN A 46 19.61 -23.09 11.59
N VAL A 47 18.82 -22.57 12.53
CA VAL A 47 19.07 -22.69 13.98
C VAL A 47 18.98 -24.14 14.44
N ARG A 48 17.91 -24.84 14.07
CA ARG A 48 17.70 -26.24 14.48
C ARG A 48 18.78 -27.19 13.95
N GLN A 49 19.40 -26.86 12.82
CA GLN A 49 20.47 -27.69 12.26
C GLN A 49 21.85 -27.46 12.89
N ASN A 50 22.03 -26.33 13.58
CA ASN A 50 23.31 -25.90 14.12
C ASN A 50 23.22 -25.77 15.65
N GLU A 51 22.98 -26.89 16.34
CA GLU A 51 22.70 -27.00 17.79
C GLU A 51 23.70 -26.27 18.73
N GLU A 52 24.82 -25.73 18.23
CA GLU A 52 25.84 -24.99 18.97
C GLU A 52 25.87 -23.46 18.71
N TYR A 53 25.01 -22.90 17.85
CA TYR A 53 25.12 -21.48 17.45
C TYR A 53 24.47 -20.49 18.43
N CYS A 54 25.27 -19.50 18.84
CA CYS A 54 24.98 -18.40 19.76
C CYS A 54 23.56 -17.81 19.63
N THR A 55 22.80 -17.91 20.71
CA THR A 55 21.51 -17.21 20.94
C THR A 55 21.57 -15.73 20.54
N ASP A 56 22.69 -15.05 20.78
CA ASP A 56 22.84 -13.62 20.52
C ASP A 56 22.77 -13.26 19.03
N ILE A 57 23.35 -14.09 18.15
CA ILE A 57 23.30 -13.84 16.68
C ILE A 57 21.87 -13.98 16.17
N LEU A 58 21.09 -14.88 16.77
CA LEU A 58 19.70 -15.12 16.42
C LEU A 58 18.78 -14.02 16.90
N GLU A 59 18.97 -13.57 18.14
CA GLU A 59 18.27 -12.40 18.66
C GLU A 59 18.55 -11.16 17.81
N MET A 60 19.80 -10.98 17.36
CA MET A 60 20.16 -9.88 16.46
C MET A 60 19.44 -10.01 15.11
N ALA A 61 19.48 -11.18 14.46
CA ALA A 61 18.82 -11.39 13.18
C ALA A 61 17.29 -11.20 13.27
N GLN A 62 16.66 -11.66 14.35
CA GLN A 62 15.23 -11.45 14.59
C GLN A 62 14.91 -9.96 14.76
N ARG A 63 15.68 -9.22 15.57
CA ARG A 63 15.50 -7.77 15.74
C ARG A 63 15.68 -7.00 14.42
N GLU A 64 16.66 -7.39 13.60
CA GLU A 64 16.86 -6.78 12.28
C GLU A 64 15.65 -6.99 11.37
N ILE A 65 15.07 -8.20 11.35
CA ILE A 65 13.86 -8.47 10.57
C ILE A 65 12.67 -7.69 11.10
N GLU A 66 12.44 -7.67 12.42
CA GLU A 66 11.36 -6.89 13.03
C GLU A 66 11.47 -5.40 12.68
N GLN A 67 12.68 -4.85 12.66
CA GLN A 67 12.92 -3.46 12.26
C GLN A 67 12.60 -3.24 10.77
N LEU A 68 13.03 -4.15 9.90
CA LEU A 68 12.72 -4.09 8.47
C LEU A 68 11.21 -4.20 8.21
N GLU A 69 10.52 -5.10 8.90
CA GLU A 69 9.06 -5.24 8.84
C GLU A 69 8.34 -3.99 9.33
N THR A 70 8.85 -3.37 10.40
CA THR A 70 8.29 -2.13 10.95
C THR A 70 8.42 -0.98 9.96
N ASN A 71 9.60 -0.79 9.38
CA ASN A 71 9.84 0.24 8.36
C ASN A 71 8.97 -0.01 7.13
N TYR A 72 8.93 -1.26 6.65
CA TYR A 72 8.09 -1.69 5.53
C TYR A 72 6.60 -1.37 5.77
N ARG A 73 6.07 -1.70 6.95
CA ARG A 73 4.67 -1.41 7.31
C ARG A 73 4.40 0.08 7.36
N ALA A 74 5.33 0.88 7.85
CA ALA A 74 5.20 2.33 7.89
C ALA A 74 5.10 2.92 6.47
N ASP A 75 6.02 2.53 5.58
CA ASP A 75 6.03 2.98 4.18
C ASP A 75 4.74 2.55 3.45
N LEU A 76 4.30 1.31 3.68
CA LEU A 76 3.06 0.80 3.09
C LEU A 76 1.83 1.58 3.56
N GLN A 77 1.75 1.90 4.86
CA GLN A 77 0.67 2.71 5.42
C GLN A 77 0.67 4.12 4.84
N GLU A 78 1.85 4.73 4.63
CA GLU A 78 1.96 6.03 3.99
C GLU A 78 1.40 5.98 2.56
N LYS A 79 1.77 4.97 1.77
CA LYS A 79 1.25 4.81 0.41
C LYS A 79 -0.25 4.53 0.35
N GLN A 80 -0.77 3.72 1.27
CA GLN A 80 -2.22 3.51 1.39
C GLN A 80 -2.96 4.82 1.70
N ARG A 81 -2.40 5.65 2.61
CA ARG A 81 -2.97 6.96 2.95
C ARG A 81 -2.92 7.92 1.76
N GLU A 82 -1.81 7.97 1.01
CA GLU A 82 -1.68 8.81 -0.18
C GLU A 82 -2.76 8.48 -1.23
N VAL A 83 -2.95 7.20 -1.55
CA VAL A 83 -3.96 6.77 -2.53
C VAL A 83 -5.37 7.12 -2.06
N ARG A 84 -5.66 6.90 -0.77
CA ARG A 84 -6.95 7.26 -0.18
C ARG A 84 -7.22 8.76 -0.26
N GLN A 85 -6.25 9.59 0.11
CA GLN A 85 -6.38 11.05 0.05
C GLN A 85 -6.60 11.54 -1.39
N LYS A 86 -5.89 10.95 -2.36
CA LYS A 86 -6.11 11.25 -3.78
C LYS A 86 -7.52 10.88 -4.24
N ALA A 87 -8.05 9.75 -3.78
CA ALA A 87 -9.41 9.31 -4.11
C ALA A 87 -10.48 10.24 -3.51
N GLU A 88 -10.33 10.61 -2.24
CA GLU A 88 -11.21 11.56 -1.55
C GLU A 88 -11.17 12.93 -2.25
N TYR A 89 -9.97 13.43 -2.58
CA TYR A 89 -9.81 14.69 -3.29
C TYR A 89 -10.45 14.67 -4.69
N ALA A 90 -10.25 13.60 -5.46
CA ALA A 90 -10.84 13.45 -6.80
C ALA A 90 -12.37 13.47 -6.75
N GLU A 91 -12.96 12.82 -5.75
CA GLU A 91 -14.42 12.82 -5.51
C GLU A 91 -14.94 14.21 -5.14
N GLU A 92 -14.25 14.91 -4.24
CA GLU A 92 -14.60 16.29 -3.86
C GLU A 92 -14.53 17.26 -5.05
N GLN A 93 -13.47 17.19 -5.87
CA GLN A 93 -13.34 18.03 -7.06
C GLN A 93 -14.43 17.72 -8.07
N PHE A 94 -14.71 16.44 -8.34
CA PHE A 94 -15.79 16.04 -9.24
C PHE A 94 -17.14 16.62 -8.80
N HIS A 95 -17.50 16.50 -7.52
CA HIS A 95 -18.76 17.07 -7.01
C HIS A 95 -18.78 18.60 -7.01
N LYS A 96 -17.63 19.25 -6.85
CA LYS A 96 -17.52 20.71 -6.94
C LYS A 96 -17.76 21.18 -8.38
N GLU A 97 -17.09 20.57 -9.35
CA GLU A 97 -17.22 20.90 -10.77
C GLU A 97 -18.61 20.58 -11.31
N LEU A 98 -19.18 19.43 -10.91
CA LEU A 98 -20.55 19.04 -11.30
C LEU A 98 -21.57 20.10 -10.86
N ARG A 99 -21.51 20.54 -9.60
CA ARG A 99 -22.39 21.59 -9.08
C ARG A 99 -22.21 22.93 -9.80
N GLN A 100 -21.00 23.25 -10.27
CA GLN A 100 -20.77 24.47 -11.06
C GLN A 100 -21.40 24.36 -12.45
N ILE A 101 -21.30 23.21 -13.11
CA ILE A 101 -21.94 22.97 -14.40
C ILE A 101 -23.47 23.04 -14.25
N GLU A 102 -24.03 22.42 -13.22
CA GLU A 102 -25.47 22.45 -12.94
C GLU A 102 -26.01 23.86 -12.64
N ARG A 103 -25.25 24.71 -11.95
CA ARG A 103 -25.64 26.11 -11.65
C ARG A 103 -25.54 27.05 -12.84
N ASN A 104 -24.75 26.70 -13.85
CA ASN A 104 -24.53 27.51 -15.04
C ASN A 104 -25.34 27.01 -16.26
N LYS A 105 -26.13 25.95 -16.09
CA LYS A 105 -27.19 25.52 -17.03
C LYS A 105 -28.45 26.36 -16.81
#